data_AF-A0A4Y2RRI3-F1
#
_entry.id   AF-A0A4Y2RRI3-F1
#
_cell.length_a   1.000
_cell.length_b   1.000
_cell.length_c   1.000
_cell.angle_alpha   90.00
_cell.angle_beta   90.00
_cell.angle_gamma   90.00
#
_symmetry.space_group_name_H-M   'P 1'
#
loop_
_entity.id
_entity.type
_entity.pdbx_description
1 polymer ?
#
loop_
_entity_poly.entity_id
_entity_poly.type
_entity_poly.pdbx_seq_one_letter_code
_entity_poly.pdbx_strand_id
1 'polypeptide(L)' 'TPQELEQRANCKSRVWGQTCCSEDMIEEECVLPDMEDGEFIQWLNMGAYCKGLASTFTIVPHPADKYVFVQDQR' A
#
# COMPACT_ATOMS: atom_id res chain seq x y z
N THR A 1 -8.65 11.34 -9.88
CA THR A 1 -9.52 11.78 -8.76
C THR A 1 -10.36 10.58 -8.29
N PRO A 2 -10.93 10.57 -7.06
CA PRO A 2 -11.76 9.44 -6.61
C PRO A 2 -12.89 9.09 -7.60
N GLN A 3 -13.48 10.10 -8.23
CA GLN A 3 -14.54 9.95 -9.23
C GLN A 3 -14.07 9.26 -10.52
N GLU A 4 -12.80 9.42 -10.90
CA GLU A 4 -12.23 8.73 -12.07
C GLU A 4 -11.92 7.27 -11.76
N LEU A 5 -11.49 6.94 -10.53
CA LEU A 5 -11.21 5.57 -10.11
C LEU A 5 -12.48 4.70 -10.14
N GLU A 6 -13.62 5.28 -9.74
CA GLU A 6 -14.93 4.60 -9.75
C GLU A 6 -15.40 4.18 -11.16
N GLN A 7 -14.89 4.83 -12.22
CA GLN A 7 -15.28 4.55 -13.60
C GLN A 7 -14.44 3.45 -14.26
N ARG A 8 -13.34 3.03 -13.62
CA ARG A 8 -12.43 2.03 -14.18
C ARG A 8 -12.99 0.62 -14.00
N ALA A 9 -12.59 -0.27 -14.91
CA ALA A 9 -12.92 -1.68 -14.77
C ALA A 9 -12.28 -2.24 -13.50
N ASN A 10 -13.01 -3.05 -12.75
CA ASN A 10 -12.53 -3.68 -11.53
C ASN A 10 -12.10 -5.12 -11.81
N CYS A 11 -10.96 -5.50 -11.26
CA CYS A 11 -10.34 -6.81 -11.40
C CYS A 11 -10.24 -7.48 -10.02
N LYS A 12 -10.47 -8.80 -9.98
CA LYS A 12 -10.10 -9.61 -8.81
C LYS A 12 -8.59 -9.75 -8.79
N SER A 13 -7.97 -9.33 -7.69
CA SER A 13 -6.53 -9.14 -7.57
C SER A 13 -5.98 -9.75 -6.29
N ARG A 14 -4.66 -10.01 -6.33
CA ARG A 14 -3.81 -10.42 -5.21
C ARG A 14 -2.69 -9.41 -5.10
N VAL A 15 -2.40 -8.94 -3.88
CA VAL A 15 -1.32 -7.99 -3.64
C VAL A 15 -0.16 -8.71 -2.96
N TRP A 16 0.99 -8.64 -3.61
CA TRP A 16 2.24 -9.21 -3.14
C TRP A 16 3.18 -8.10 -2.69
N GLY A 17 4.00 -8.39 -1.69
CA GLY A 17 5.11 -7.54 -1.32
C GLY A 17 6.26 -7.63 -2.33
N GLN A 18 7.34 -6.94 -1.99
CA GLN A 18 8.49 -6.76 -2.88
C GLN A 18 9.52 -7.89 -2.79
N THR A 19 9.31 -8.89 -1.92
CA THR A 19 10.21 -10.03 -1.79
C THR A 19 9.80 -11.15 -2.76
N CYS A 20 10.71 -12.10 -3.00
CA CYS A 20 10.38 -13.31 -3.76
C CYS A 20 9.84 -14.45 -2.86
N CYS A 21 9.39 -14.14 -1.64
CA CYS A 21 8.90 -15.12 -0.68
C CYS A 21 7.41 -15.38 -0.90
N SER A 22 6.98 -16.64 -0.86
CA SER A 22 5.56 -17.00 -0.98
C SER A 22 4.69 -16.46 0.15
N GLU A 23 5.29 -16.21 1.31
CA GLU A 23 4.66 -15.69 2.51
C GLU A 23 4.49 -14.18 2.47
N ASP A 24 5.12 -13.49 1.51
CA ASP A 24 4.99 -12.04 1.32
C ASP A 24 3.73 -11.69 0.51
N MET A 25 2.62 -12.32 0.90
CA MET A 25 1.28 -12.00 0.42
C MET A 25 0.69 -10.96 1.36
N ILE A 26 0.42 -9.76 0.85
CA ILE A 26 -0.17 -8.68 1.63
C ILE A 26 -1.69 -8.85 1.69
N GLU A 27 -2.32 -9.17 0.56
CA GLU A 27 -3.77 -9.37 0.47
C GLU A 27 -4.08 -10.48 -0.55
N GLU A 28 -4.72 -11.55 -0.09
CA GLU A 28 -5.00 -12.73 -0.93
C GLU A 28 -6.20 -12.51 -1.86
N GLU A 29 -7.18 -11.72 -1.45
CA GLU A 29 -8.38 -11.45 -2.24
C GLU A 29 -8.80 -10.00 -2.10
N CYS A 30 -8.57 -9.22 -3.15
CA CYS A 30 -9.06 -7.85 -3.24
C CYS A 30 -9.69 -7.56 -4.60
N VAL A 31 -10.42 -6.46 -4.67
CA VAL A 31 -10.90 -5.90 -5.93
C VAL A 31 -10.20 -4.56 -6.11
N LEU A 32 -9.40 -4.46 -7.17
CA LEU A 32 -8.71 -3.23 -7.54
C LEU A 32 -9.25 -2.73 -8.88
N PRO A 33 -9.35 -1.40 -9.07
CA PRO A 33 -9.57 -0.85 -10.40
C PRO A 33 -8.37 -1.18 -11.31
N ASP A 34 -8.55 -1.02 -12.61
CA ASP A 34 -7.43 -1.06 -13.55
C ASP A 34 -6.38 -0.01 -13.15
N MET A 35 -5.17 -0.47 -12.85
CA MET A 35 -4.09 0.32 -12.26
C MET A 35 -3.06 0.69 -13.33
N GLU A 36 -2.55 1.92 -13.26
CA GLU A 36 -1.47 2.41 -14.13
C GLU A 36 -0.16 2.64 -13.36
N ASP A 37 0.96 2.68 -14.09
CA ASP A 37 2.27 2.97 -13.52
C ASP A 37 2.28 4.36 -12.85
N GLY A 38 2.77 4.41 -11.61
CA GLY A 38 2.83 5.63 -10.80
C GLY A 38 1.62 5.84 -9.88
N GLU A 39 0.62 4.96 -9.92
CA GLU A 39 -0.46 4.95 -8.95
C GLU A 39 -0.07 4.23 -7.65
N PHE A 40 -0.78 4.55 -6.56
CA PHE A 40 -0.46 4.07 -5.22
C PHE A 40 -1.62 3.31 -4.61
N ILE A 41 -1.30 2.23 -3.89
CA ILE A 41 -2.20 1.55 -2.96
C ILE A 41 -1.82 2.00 -1.55
N GLN A 42 -2.83 2.35 -0.76
CA GLN A 42 -2.63 2.83 0.61
C GLN A 42 -3.28 1.89 1.61
N TRP A 43 -2.50 1.43 2.59
CA TRP A 43 -3.00 0.75 3.78
C TRP A 43 -3.12 1.75 4.92
N LEU A 44 -4.35 1.90 5.41
CA LEU A 44 -4.66 2.77 6.54
C LEU A 44 -4.36 2.06 7.87
N ASN A 45 -4.24 2.85 8.94
CA ASN A 45 -4.04 2.35 10.31
C ASN A 45 -2.71 1.60 10.56
N MET A 46 -1.70 1.78 9.71
CA MET A 46 -0.36 1.18 9.85
C MET A 46 0.57 1.92 10.83
N GLY A 47 0.02 2.80 11.68
CA GLY A 47 0.81 3.67 12.55
C GLY A 47 1.34 2.98 13.83
N ALA A 48 0.68 1.93 14.30
CA ALA A 48 1.05 1.22 15.51
C ALA A 48 1.70 -0.12 15.19
N TYR A 49 2.79 -0.46 15.87
CA TYR A 49 3.55 -1.73 15.80
C TYR A 49 4.17 -2.13 14.45
N CYS A 50 3.61 -1.72 13.30
CA CYS A 50 4.10 -2.14 11.97
C CYS A 50 5.58 -1.85 11.78
N LYS A 51 6.01 -0.61 12.04
CA LYS A 51 7.42 -0.24 11.92
C LYS A 51 8.32 -0.91 12.95
N GLY A 52 7.85 -1.07 14.20
CA GLY A 52 8.62 -1.69 15.27
C GLY A 52 8.86 -3.18 15.07
N LEU A 53 7.97 -3.87 14.35
CA LEU A 53 8.07 -5.28 14.00
C LEU A 53 8.65 -5.54 12.61
N ALA A 54 8.84 -4.49 11.80
CA ALA A 54 9.39 -4.63 10.46
C ALA A 54 10.83 -5.17 10.50
N SER A 55 11.21 -5.92 9.46
CA SER A 55 12.56 -6.42 9.26
C SER A 55 13.09 -6.05 7.88
N THR A 56 14.38 -6.20 7.67
CA THR A 56 15.03 -6.05 6.36
C THR A 56 15.17 -7.38 5.63
N PHE A 57 14.18 -8.28 5.81
CA PHE A 57 14.15 -9.59 5.18
C PHE A 57 14.35 -9.47 3.66
N THR A 58 15.20 -10.33 3.09
CA THR A 58 15.61 -10.26 1.67
C THR A 58 16.16 -8.90 1.21
N ILE A 59 16.80 -8.15 2.11
CA ILE A 59 17.46 -6.86 1.82
C ILE A 59 16.47 -5.76 1.41
N VAL A 60 15.18 -5.95 1.72
CA VAL A 60 14.17 -4.91 1.58
C VAL A 60 14.41 -3.82 2.63
N PRO A 61 14.64 -2.54 2.24
CA PRO A 61 14.81 -1.47 3.20
C PRO A 61 13.49 -1.12 3.88
N HIS A 62 13.55 -0.54 5.07
CA HIS A 62 12.37 0.06 5.69
C HIS A 62 11.81 1.19 4.80
N PRO A 63 10.47 1.37 4.74
CA PRO A 63 9.86 2.49 4.03
C PRO A 63 10.34 3.84 4.57
N ALA A 64 10.44 4.83 3.68
CA ALA A 64 10.79 6.20 4.07
C ALA A 64 9.62 6.85 4.83
N ASP A 65 9.89 7.45 5.99
CA ASP A 65 8.89 8.21 6.74
C ASP A 65 8.83 9.66 6.27
N LYS A 66 7.62 10.22 6.22
CA LYS A 66 7.40 11.65 6.02
C LYS A 66 6.40 12.17 7.05
N TYR A 67 6.75 13.26 7.72
CA TYR A 67 5.85 13.97 8.62
C TYR A 67 5.13 15.06 7.84
N VAL A 68 3.80 15.00 7.80
CA VAL A 68 2.95 15.99 7.13
C VAL A 68 2.19 16.76 8.21
N PHE A 69 2.49 18.05 8.33
CA PHE A 69 1.75 18.96 9.20
C PHE A 69 0.68 19.65 8.36
N VAL A 70 -0.57 19.29 8.57
CA VAL A 70 -1.69 19.96 7.92
C VAL A 70 -1.99 21.22 8.71
N GLN A 71 -1.87 22.39 8.07
CA GLN A 71 -2.38 23.64 8.65
C GLN A 71 -3.90 23.59 8.61
N ASP A 72 -4.47 23.22 9.74
CA ASP A 72 -5.91 23.31 9.96
C ASP A 72 -6.25 24.77 10.26
N GLN A 73 -6.98 25.44 9.36
CA GLN A 73 -7.43 26.82 9.54
C GLN A 73 -8.77 26.92 10.30
N ARG A 74 -9.19 25.85 10.97
CA ARG A 74 -10.33 25.88 11.89
C ARG A 74 -10.09 26.82 13.08
#